data_AF-A0A4Q6GWC0-F1
#
_entry.id   AF-A0A4Q6GWC0-F1
#
_cell.length_a   1.000
_cell.length_b   1.000
_cell.length_c   1.000
_cell.angle_alpha   90.00
_cell.angle_beta   90.00
_cell.angle_gamma   90.00
#
_symmetry.space_group_name_H-M   'P 1'
#
loop_
_entity.id
_entity.type
_entity.pdbx_description
1 polymer ?
#
loop_
_entity_poly.entity_id
_entity_poly.type
_entity_poly.pdbx_seq_one_letter_code
_entity_poly.pdbx_strand_id
1 'polypeptide(L)'
;MNPKVLFWVPAVLRLGLVFAAAGVVWWMAGVVDALAFALAAVVIALFVQLRYLHELGEWLNDPHSSRLPDGWGAWTDVFARLYRLRREDERHQAEMAEWLARFRQAMQLLPEGVAIMDDVLFLEWCNEAAERHLGLTMARDKGLRVTNLVRHPEFIDYVILGRYEQPLTLSFRGRKLECRIIPFENRRQILVTHDATDTERIEAMRRDFIANASHELRTPLTVIVGFLEIAMSDPGLDVATRT
;
A
#
# COMPACT_ATOMS: atom_id res chain seq x y z
N MET A 1 11.62 -26.24 -29.82
CA MET A 1 11.31 -26.35 -31.28
C MET A 1 11.37 -24.96 -31.88
N ASN A 2 12.12 -24.75 -32.98
CA ASN A 2 12.39 -23.41 -33.50
C ASN A 2 11.08 -22.75 -33.98
N PRO A 3 10.63 -21.61 -33.41
CA PRO A 3 9.31 -21.02 -33.68
C PRO A 3 9.10 -20.65 -35.15
N LYS A 4 10.18 -20.39 -35.88
CA LYS A 4 10.14 -20.14 -37.33
C LYS A 4 9.70 -21.38 -38.11
N VAL A 5 10.13 -22.58 -37.71
CA VAL A 5 9.79 -23.84 -38.40
C VAL A 5 8.31 -24.18 -38.20
N LEU A 6 7.76 -23.89 -37.01
CA LEU A 6 6.34 -24.07 -36.71
C LEU A 6 5.43 -23.19 -37.58
N PHE A 7 5.92 -22.00 -37.96
CA PHE A 7 5.20 -21.06 -38.82
C PHE A 7 5.27 -21.44 -40.31
N TRP A 8 6.48 -21.73 -40.82
CA TRP A 8 6.70 -21.91 -42.25
C TRP A 8 6.21 -23.27 -42.78
N VAL A 9 6.27 -24.35 -41.99
CA VAL A 9 5.88 -25.70 -42.44
C VAL A 9 4.39 -25.78 -42.82
N PRO A 10 3.42 -25.34 -41.99
CA PRO A 10 2.01 -25.35 -42.37
C PRO A 10 1.69 -24.41 -43.53
N ALA A 11 2.40 -23.28 -43.65
CA ALA A 11 2.20 -22.33 -44.74
C ALA A 11 2.62 -22.92 -46.10
N VAL A 12 3.79 -23.56 -46.14
CA VAL A 12 4.28 -24.25 -47.34
C VAL A 12 3.38 -25.44 -47.70
N LEU A 13 2.90 -26.20 -46.71
CA LEU A 13 1.96 -27.31 -46.94
C LEU A 13 0.66 -26.82 -47.59
N ARG A 14 0.09 -25.70 -47.12
CA ARG A 14 -1.13 -25.10 -47.69
C ARG A 14 -0.92 -24.64 -49.13
N LEU A 15 0.19 -23.95 -49.39
CA LEU A 15 0.56 -23.56 -50.75
C LEU A 15 0.71 -24.78 -51.65
N GLY A 16 1.41 -25.82 -51.18
CA GLY A 16 1.54 -27.09 -51.91
C GLY A 16 0.20 -27.75 -52.23
N LEU A 17 -0.77 -27.71 -51.29
CA LEU A 17 -2.11 -28.25 -51.49
C LEU A 17 -2.90 -27.46 -52.54
N VAL A 18 -2.79 -26.12 -52.54
CA VAL A 18 -3.39 -25.27 -53.57
C VAL A 18 -2.79 -25.56 -54.94
N PHE A 19 -1.46 -25.71 -55.04
CA PHE A 19 -0.80 -26.08 -56.30
C PHE A 19 -1.20 -27.48 -56.79
N ALA A 20 -1.30 -28.46 -55.89
CA ALA A 20 -1.76 -29.81 -56.23
C ALA A 20 -3.20 -29.80 -56.75
N ALA A 21 -4.10 -29.08 -56.07
CA ALA A 21 -5.50 -28.91 -56.50
C ALA A 21 -5.59 -28.20 -57.86
N ALA A 22 -4.81 -27.15 -58.08
CA ALA A 22 -4.74 -26.47 -59.37
C ALA A 22 -4.23 -27.40 -60.48
N GLY A 23 -3.27 -28.28 -60.20
CA GLY A 23 -2.79 -29.29 -61.15
C GLY A 23 -3.87 -30.30 -61.55
N VAL A 24 -4.74 -30.69 -60.62
CA VAL A 24 -5.90 -31.56 -60.92
C VAL A 24 -6.91 -30.83 -61.81
N VAL A 25 -7.22 -29.57 -61.49
CA VAL A 25 -8.12 -28.75 -62.32
C VAL A 25 -7.54 -28.56 -63.72
N TRP A 26 -6.22 -28.36 -63.82
CA TRP A 26 -5.53 -28.23 -65.10
C TRP A 26 -5.70 -29.47 -65.97
N TRP A 27 -5.55 -30.66 -65.38
CA TRP A 27 -5.71 -31.92 -66.08
C TRP A 27 -7.14 -32.17 -66.58
N MET A 28 -8.16 -31.71 -65.83
CA MET A 28 -9.58 -31.96 -66.15
C MET A 28 -10.21 -30.91 -67.07
N ALA A 29 -9.89 -29.63 -66.87
CA ALA A 29 -10.62 -28.50 -67.46
C ALA A 29 -9.72 -27.53 -68.26
N GLY A 30 -8.40 -27.72 -68.18
CA GLY A 30 -7.42 -26.91 -68.92
C GLY A 30 -6.80 -25.77 -68.11
N VAL A 31 -5.90 -25.03 -68.75
CA VAL A 31 -5.00 -24.06 -68.08
C VAL A 31 -5.76 -22.88 -67.48
N VAL A 32 -6.79 -22.40 -68.17
CA VAL A 32 -7.54 -21.19 -67.78
C VAL A 32 -8.29 -21.42 -66.48
N ASP A 33 -8.98 -22.56 -66.35
CA ASP A 33 -9.76 -22.90 -65.15
C ASP A 33 -8.86 -23.17 -63.94
N ALA A 34 -7.68 -23.76 -64.16
CA ALA A 34 -6.69 -23.96 -63.10
C ALA A 34 -6.13 -22.64 -62.55
N LEU A 35 -5.85 -21.67 -63.44
CA LEU A 35 -5.40 -20.33 -63.06
C LEU A 35 -6.50 -19.57 -62.30
N ALA A 36 -7.75 -19.65 -62.76
CA ALA A 36 -8.88 -19.04 -62.08
C ALA A 36 -9.10 -19.61 -60.66
N PHE A 37 -8.99 -20.94 -60.51
CA PHE A 37 -9.07 -21.60 -59.21
C PHE A 37 -7.94 -21.17 -58.26
N ALA A 38 -6.69 -21.17 -58.74
CA ALA A 38 -5.54 -20.75 -57.94
C ALA A 38 -5.67 -19.28 -57.49
N LEU A 39 -6.12 -18.40 -58.39
CA LEU A 39 -6.38 -16.99 -58.08
C LEU A 39 -7.47 -16.84 -57.01
N ALA A 40 -8.60 -17.54 -57.15
CA ALA A 40 -9.68 -17.51 -56.17
C ALA A 40 -9.22 -18.01 -54.78
N ALA A 41 -8.43 -19.09 -54.73
CA ALA A 41 -7.88 -19.61 -53.48
C ALA A 41 -6.95 -18.59 -52.79
N VAL A 42 -6.09 -17.90 -53.55
CA VAL A 42 -5.22 -16.84 -53.03
C VAL A 42 -6.03 -15.65 -52.52
N VAL A 43 -7.06 -15.22 -53.25
CA VAL A 43 -7.94 -14.11 -52.83
C VAL A 43 -8.67 -14.46 -51.53
N ILE A 44 -9.19 -15.67 -51.39
CA ILE A 44 -9.85 -16.14 -50.16
C ILE A 44 -8.85 -16.16 -49.00
N ALA A 45 -7.64 -16.69 -49.21
CA ALA A 45 -6.61 -16.72 -48.18
C ALA A 45 -6.20 -15.31 -47.72
N LEU A 46 -6.06 -14.37 -48.67
CA LEU A 46 -5.76 -12.97 -48.37
C LEU A 46 -6.90 -12.31 -47.59
N PHE A 47 -8.15 -12.53 -47.97
CA PHE A 47 -9.31 -12.00 -47.27
C PHE A 47 -9.39 -12.51 -45.82
N VAL A 48 -9.16 -13.80 -45.61
CA VAL A 48 -9.11 -14.38 -44.25
C VAL A 48 -7.98 -13.75 -43.43
N GLN A 49 -6.81 -13.53 -44.02
CA GLN A 49 -5.68 -12.91 -43.32
C GLN A 49 -5.94 -11.43 -42.98
N LEU A 50 -6.57 -10.68 -43.89
CA LEU A 50 -6.98 -9.29 -43.63
C LEU A 50 -8.04 -9.22 -42.54
N ARG A 51 -8.99 -10.16 -42.50
CA ARG A 51 -9.99 -10.24 -41.43
C ARG A 51 -9.34 -10.43 -40.06
N TYR A 52 -8.41 -11.38 -39.93
CA TYR A 52 -7.69 -11.57 -38.65
C TYR A 52 -6.87 -10.35 -38.24
N LEU A 53 -6.28 -9.64 -39.21
CA LEU A 53 -5.55 -8.41 -38.92
C LEU A 53 -6.49 -7.29 -38.46
N HIS A 54 -7.67 -7.18 -39.06
CA HIS A 54 -8.70 -6.21 -38.66
C HIS A 54 -9.21 -6.52 -37.24
N GLU A 55 -9.57 -7.77 -36.95
CA GLU A 55 -10.02 -8.21 -35.62
C GLU A 55 -8.94 -8.00 -34.55
N LEU A 56 -7.68 -8.28 -34.88
CA LEU A 56 -6.55 -7.97 -33.99
C LEU A 56 -6.44 -6.46 -33.74
N GLY A 57 -6.61 -5.64 -34.78
CA GLY A 57 -6.58 -4.18 -34.67
C GLY A 57 -7.72 -3.63 -33.80
N GLU A 58 -8.94 -4.12 -33.99
CA GLU A 58 -10.08 -3.77 -33.13
C GLU A 58 -9.82 -4.20 -31.69
N TRP A 59 -9.32 -5.41 -31.48
CA TRP A 59 -8.96 -5.89 -30.14
C TRP A 59 -7.81 -5.08 -29.52
N LEU A 60 -6.84 -4.59 -30.30
CA LEU A 60 -5.76 -3.77 -29.76
C LEU A 60 -6.24 -2.38 -29.31
N ASN A 61 -7.29 -1.85 -29.96
CA ASN A 61 -7.91 -0.58 -29.60
C ASN A 61 -8.81 -0.70 -28.35
N ASP A 62 -9.53 -1.81 -28.21
CA ASP A 62 -10.27 -2.15 -26.98
C ASP A 62 -10.00 -3.61 -26.57
N PRO A 63 -8.92 -3.84 -25.80
CA PRO A 63 -8.55 -5.19 -25.36
C PRO A 63 -9.56 -5.83 -24.42
N HIS A 64 -10.47 -5.05 -23.83
CA HIS A 64 -11.40 -5.51 -22.81
C HIS A 64 -12.74 -5.98 -23.37
N SER A 65 -13.18 -5.47 -24.53
CA SER A 65 -14.53 -5.73 -25.07
C SER A 65 -14.69 -7.05 -25.83
N SER A 66 -13.62 -7.58 -26.43
CA SER A 66 -13.74 -8.62 -27.47
C SER A 66 -12.95 -9.89 -27.10
N ARG A 67 -13.57 -11.07 -27.27
CA ARG A 67 -12.83 -12.34 -27.28
C ARG A 67 -12.15 -12.48 -28.65
N LEU A 68 -10.83 -12.70 -28.68
CA LEU A 68 -10.19 -13.06 -29.94
C LEU A 68 -10.77 -14.39 -30.44
N PRO A 69 -11.06 -14.51 -31.74
CA PRO A 69 -11.52 -15.77 -32.30
C PRO A 69 -10.43 -16.84 -32.28
N ASP A 70 -10.84 -18.10 -32.38
CA ASP A 70 -9.90 -19.21 -32.59
C ASP A 70 -9.24 -19.07 -33.96
N GLY A 71 -8.05 -18.49 -33.95
CA GLY A 71 -7.24 -18.30 -35.15
C GLY A 71 -6.83 -19.64 -35.74
N TRP A 72 -6.60 -19.68 -37.06
CA TRP A 72 -6.16 -20.88 -37.75
C TRP A 72 -4.65 -20.85 -38.07
N GLY A 73 -3.93 -21.92 -37.72
CA GLY A 73 -2.50 -22.06 -37.99
C GLY A 73 -1.65 -21.12 -37.13
N ALA A 74 -0.84 -20.28 -37.77
CA ALA A 74 0.03 -19.33 -37.06
C ALA A 74 -0.73 -18.36 -36.14
N TRP A 75 -1.96 -18.00 -36.51
CA TRP A 75 -2.81 -17.12 -35.71
C TRP A 75 -3.25 -17.76 -34.39
N THR A 76 -3.35 -19.09 -34.31
CA THR A 76 -3.67 -19.80 -33.06
C THR A 76 -2.62 -19.49 -31.98
N ASP A 77 -1.34 -19.56 -32.33
CA ASP A 77 -0.24 -19.31 -31.39
C ASP A 77 -0.16 -17.83 -30.99
N VAL A 78 -0.39 -16.91 -31.95
CA VAL A 78 -0.40 -15.47 -31.70
C VAL A 78 -1.52 -15.11 -30.75
N PHE A 79 -2.76 -15.52 -31.04
CA PHE A 79 -3.91 -15.24 -30.18
C PHE A 79 -3.79 -15.91 -28.81
N ALA A 80 -3.27 -17.15 -28.73
CA ALA A 80 -3.02 -17.81 -27.46
C ALA A 80 -1.96 -17.08 -26.61
N ARG A 81 -0.91 -16.49 -27.22
CA ARG A 81 0.08 -15.65 -26.51
C ARG A 81 -0.54 -14.36 -26.02
N LEU A 82 -1.31 -13.66 -26.85
CA LEU A 82 -2.01 -12.43 -26.46
C LEU A 82 -3.00 -12.68 -25.32
N TYR A 83 -3.74 -13.78 -25.39
CA TYR A 83 -4.67 -14.19 -24.33
C TYR A 83 -3.93 -14.48 -23.01
N ARG A 84 -2.76 -15.14 -23.06
CA ARG A 84 -1.93 -15.36 -21.86
C ARG A 84 -1.40 -14.06 -21.27
N LEU A 85 -0.82 -13.18 -22.09
CA LEU A 85 -0.29 -11.89 -21.63
C LEU A 85 -1.38 -11.03 -20.96
N ARG A 86 -2.57 -10.98 -21.56
CA ARG A 86 -3.72 -10.28 -20.96
C ARG A 86 -4.09 -10.88 -19.60
N ARG A 87 -4.20 -12.21 -19.54
CA ARG A 87 -4.62 -12.89 -18.31
C ARG A 87 -3.58 -12.76 -17.19
N GLU A 88 -2.30 -12.65 -17.55
CA GLU A 88 -1.22 -12.33 -16.61
C GLU A 88 -1.33 -10.88 -16.13
N ASP A 89 -1.59 -9.91 -17.01
CA ASP A 89 -1.80 -8.51 -16.63
C ASP A 89 -3.01 -8.33 -15.71
N GLU A 90 -4.17 -8.92 -16.07
CA GLU A 90 -5.37 -8.90 -15.23
C GLU A 90 -5.11 -9.52 -13.85
N ARG A 91 -4.32 -10.60 -13.77
CA ARG A 91 -3.91 -11.21 -12.50
C ARG A 91 -3.00 -10.31 -11.69
N HIS A 92 -1.96 -9.72 -12.30
CA HIS A 92 -1.07 -8.81 -11.59
C HIS A 92 -1.80 -7.57 -11.05
N GLN A 93 -2.74 -7.01 -11.83
CA GLN A 93 -3.57 -5.89 -11.37
C GLN A 93 -4.45 -6.30 -10.19
N ALA A 94 -5.08 -7.48 -10.25
CA ALA A 94 -5.90 -8.00 -9.15
C ALA A 94 -5.06 -8.27 -7.89
N GLU A 95 -3.89 -8.90 -8.03
CA GLU A 95 -2.96 -9.17 -6.92
C GLU A 95 -2.46 -7.86 -6.29
N MET A 96 -2.11 -6.85 -7.10
CA MET A 96 -1.69 -5.54 -6.61
C MET A 96 -2.82 -4.83 -5.86
N ALA A 97 -4.05 -4.88 -6.40
CA ALA A 97 -5.22 -4.29 -5.75
C ALA A 97 -5.53 -4.97 -4.41
N GLU A 98 -5.45 -6.30 -4.36
CA GLU A 98 -5.61 -7.09 -3.14
C GLU A 98 -4.51 -6.77 -2.11
N TRP A 99 -3.25 -6.68 -2.54
CA TRP A 99 -2.14 -6.29 -1.68
C TRP A 99 -2.32 -4.88 -1.10
N LEU A 100 -2.68 -3.90 -1.94
CA LEU A 100 -2.98 -2.53 -1.50
C LEU A 100 -4.14 -2.48 -0.50
N ALA A 101 -5.19 -3.28 -0.72
CA ALA A 101 -6.31 -3.38 0.22
C ALA A 101 -5.87 -3.95 1.57
N ARG A 102 -5.08 -5.04 1.57
CA ARG A 102 -4.50 -5.63 2.78
C ARG A 102 -3.59 -4.67 3.53
N PHE A 103 -2.74 -3.95 2.81
CA PHE A 103 -1.86 -2.95 3.39
C PHE A 103 -2.66 -1.83 4.07
N ARG A 104 -3.68 -1.28 3.39
CA ARG A 104 -4.57 -0.28 3.97
C ARG A 104 -5.30 -0.80 5.21
N GLN A 105 -5.79 -2.03 5.18
CA GLN A 105 -6.44 -2.66 6.33
C GLN A 105 -5.48 -2.84 7.52
N ALA A 106 -4.24 -3.27 7.26
CA ALA A 106 -3.22 -3.37 8.30
C ALA A 106 -2.94 -2.00 8.95
N MET A 107 -2.84 -0.94 8.14
CA MET A 107 -2.66 0.43 8.64
C MET A 107 -3.85 0.93 9.46
N GLN A 108 -5.07 0.44 9.23
CA GLN A 108 -6.25 0.76 10.05
C GLN A 108 -6.21 0.12 11.44
N LEU A 109 -5.61 -1.06 11.55
CA LEU A 109 -5.49 -1.80 12.82
C LEU A 109 -4.33 -1.33 13.70
N LEU A 110 -3.42 -0.52 13.16
CA LEU A 110 -2.30 0.01 13.94
C LEU A 110 -2.81 0.88 15.10
N PRO A 111 -2.20 0.76 16.29
CA PRO A 111 -2.54 1.61 17.42
C PRO A 111 -2.08 3.06 17.20
N GLU A 112 -1.06 3.26 16.38
CA GLU A 112 -0.60 4.59 15.99
C GLU A 112 -1.55 5.21 14.98
N GLY A 113 -1.89 6.48 15.21
CA GLY A 113 -2.65 7.26 14.26
C GLY A 113 -1.76 7.79 13.16
N VAL A 114 -2.04 7.40 11.91
CA VAL A 114 -1.28 7.83 10.73
C VAL A 114 -2.18 8.70 9.85
N ALA A 115 -1.69 9.89 9.49
CA ALA A 115 -2.32 10.79 8.55
C ALA A 115 -1.32 11.20 7.47
N ILE A 116 -1.69 11.02 6.20
CA ILE A 116 -0.93 11.43 5.03
C ILE A 116 -1.46 12.79 4.56
N MET A 117 -0.52 13.69 4.32
CA MET A 117 -0.77 15.06 3.92
C MET A 117 0.04 15.41 2.68
N ASP A 118 -0.46 16.35 1.88
CA ASP A 118 0.30 16.91 0.77
C ASP A 118 1.40 17.90 1.23
N ASP A 119 2.04 18.57 0.26
CA ASP A 119 3.11 19.53 0.51
C ASP A 119 2.67 20.81 1.22
N VAL A 120 1.36 21.04 1.32
CA VAL A 120 0.76 22.20 1.97
C VAL A 120 -0.09 21.81 3.20
N LEU A 121 0.09 20.57 3.68
CA LEU A 121 -0.58 19.98 4.84
C LEU A 121 -2.08 19.73 4.66
N PHE A 122 -2.57 19.60 3.43
CA PHE A 122 -3.92 19.12 3.19
C PHE A 122 -4.02 17.63 3.43
N LEU A 123 -5.03 17.23 4.19
CA LEU A 123 -5.27 15.85 4.57
C LEU A 123 -5.72 15.02 3.35
N GLU A 124 -4.90 14.07 2.91
CA GLU A 124 -5.25 13.17 1.81
C GLU A 124 -5.89 11.86 2.31
N TRP A 125 -5.39 11.35 3.44
CA TRP A 125 -5.84 10.10 4.05
C TRP A 125 -5.44 10.04 5.53
N CYS A 126 -6.21 9.35 6.36
CA CYS A 126 -5.79 8.92 7.68
C CYS A 126 -6.45 7.59 8.07
N ASN A 127 -5.88 6.92 9.06
CA ASN A 127 -6.44 5.71 9.65
C ASN A 127 -7.39 6.00 10.81
N GLU A 128 -8.13 4.97 11.25
CA GLU A 128 -9.09 5.08 12.36
C GLU A 128 -8.43 5.51 13.69
N ALA A 129 -7.16 5.14 13.91
CA ALA A 129 -6.42 5.59 15.09
C ALA A 129 -6.19 7.11 15.05
N ALA A 130 -5.82 7.69 13.90
CA ALA A 130 -5.69 9.14 13.75
C ALA A 130 -7.04 9.86 13.90
N GLU A 131 -8.13 9.29 13.38
CA GLU A 131 -9.47 9.81 13.62
C GLU A 131 -9.81 9.84 15.12
N ARG A 132 -9.48 8.79 15.86
CA ARG A 132 -9.69 8.73 17.33
C ARG A 132 -8.79 9.68 18.10
N HIS A 133 -7.52 9.78 17.75
CA HIS A 133 -6.54 10.62 18.46
C HIS A 133 -6.81 12.12 18.21
N LEU A 134 -6.92 12.50 16.94
CA LEU A 134 -7.05 13.90 16.53
C LEU A 134 -8.51 14.35 16.37
N GLY A 135 -9.46 13.42 16.50
CA GLY A 135 -10.88 13.74 16.41
C GLY A 135 -11.35 14.11 15.00
N LEU A 136 -10.68 13.55 13.99
CA LEU A 136 -10.91 13.81 12.57
C LEU A 136 -11.96 12.86 11.99
N THR A 137 -12.50 13.19 10.83
CA THR A 137 -13.36 12.30 10.05
C THR A 137 -13.01 12.36 8.58
N MET A 138 -12.49 11.26 8.02
CA MET A 138 -12.06 11.15 6.63
C MET A 138 -13.13 11.55 5.61
N ALA A 139 -14.40 11.25 5.89
CA ALA A 139 -15.50 11.58 5.01
C ALA A 139 -15.77 13.09 4.87
N ARG A 140 -15.34 13.91 5.84
CA ARG A 140 -15.64 15.35 5.91
C ARG A 140 -14.39 16.23 5.81
N ASP A 141 -13.28 15.77 6.37
CA ASP A 141 -12.09 16.58 6.58
C ASP A 141 -11.03 16.40 5.48
N LYS A 142 -11.28 15.49 4.53
CA LYS A 142 -10.40 15.28 3.38
C LYS A 142 -10.25 16.57 2.57
N GLY A 143 -9.01 16.95 2.26
CA GLY A 143 -8.70 18.17 1.52
C GLY A 143 -8.78 19.44 2.36
N LEU A 144 -8.88 19.33 3.70
CA LEU A 144 -8.68 20.45 4.61
C LEU A 144 -7.26 20.43 5.18
N ARG A 145 -6.73 21.61 5.51
CA ARG A 145 -5.43 21.73 6.16
C ARG A 145 -5.47 21.15 7.57
N VAL A 146 -4.52 20.29 7.90
CA VAL A 146 -4.46 19.66 9.24
C VAL A 146 -4.33 20.69 10.36
N THR A 147 -3.66 21.82 10.12
CA THR A 147 -3.58 22.93 11.08
C THR A 147 -4.94 23.58 11.41
N ASN A 148 -5.92 23.50 10.51
CA ASN A 148 -7.28 23.99 10.76
C ASN A 148 -8.11 23.01 11.59
N LEU A 149 -7.76 21.73 11.52
CA LEU A 149 -8.41 20.62 12.22
C LEU A 149 -7.85 20.50 13.64
N VAL A 150 -6.52 20.49 13.76
CA VAL A 150 -5.79 20.43 15.03
C VAL A 150 -5.39 21.85 15.45
N ARG A 151 -6.33 22.55 16.09
CA ARG A 151 -6.15 23.94 16.54
C ARG A 151 -5.43 24.00 17.89
N HIS A 152 -4.16 23.58 17.92
CA HIS A 152 -3.32 23.66 19.10
C HIS A 152 -2.08 24.54 18.80
N PRO A 153 -1.78 25.58 19.61
CA PRO A 153 -0.66 26.48 19.35
C PRO A 153 0.67 25.74 19.17
N GLU A 154 0.98 24.81 20.08
CA GLU A 154 2.23 24.04 20.01
C GLU A 154 2.34 23.18 18.75
N PHE A 155 1.21 22.70 18.21
CA PHE A 155 1.19 21.93 16.97
C PHE A 155 1.46 22.83 15.76
N ILE A 156 0.86 24.02 15.75
CA ILE A 156 1.10 25.02 14.70
C ILE A 156 2.57 25.46 14.73
N ASP A 157 3.11 25.74 15.90
CA ASP A 157 4.53 26.10 16.07
C ASP A 157 5.45 24.98 15.60
N TYR A 158 5.15 23.72 15.93
CA TYR A 158 5.92 22.57 15.50
C TYR A 158 5.98 22.42 13.97
N VAL A 159 4.84 22.62 13.30
CA VAL A 159 4.73 22.64 11.84
C VAL A 159 5.52 23.80 11.23
N ILE A 160 5.41 25.01 11.80
CA ILE A 160 6.07 26.22 11.29
C ILE A 160 7.59 26.15 11.48
N LEU A 161 8.05 25.67 12.65
CA LEU A 161 9.46 25.56 12.98
C LEU A 161 10.16 24.47 12.15
N GLY A 162 9.41 23.50 11.63
CA GLY A 162 9.94 22.43 10.76
C GLY A 162 10.95 21.51 11.44
N ARG A 163 11.00 21.49 12.78
CA ARG A 163 11.96 20.70 13.57
C ARG A 163 11.39 19.32 13.87
N TYR A 164 11.27 18.50 12.83
CA TYR A 164 10.63 17.20 12.89
C TYR A 164 11.48 16.08 13.54
N GLU A 165 12.73 16.38 13.89
CA GLU A 165 13.64 15.44 14.57
C GLU A 165 13.14 15.05 15.97
N GLN A 166 12.46 15.97 16.65
CA GLN A 166 11.90 15.74 17.97
C GLN A 166 10.39 15.54 17.85
N PRO A 167 9.82 14.57 18.57
CA PRO A 167 8.37 14.44 18.66
C PRO A 167 7.79 15.59 19.50
N LEU A 168 6.61 16.07 19.11
CA LEU A 168 5.82 17.02 19.88
C LEU A 168 4.88 16.26 20.80
N THR A 169 5.05 16.41 22.11
CA THR A 169 4.11 15.87 23.09
C THR A 169 3.13 16.96 23.51
N LEU A 170 1.84 16.76 23.25
CA LEU A 170 0.79 17.73 23.55
C LEU A 170 -0.42 17.06 24.23
N SER A 171 -1.19 17.83 24.99
CA SER A 171 -2.47 17.35 25.54
C SER A 171 -3.61 17.77 24.62
N PHE A 172 -4.29 16.81 24.01
CA PHE A 172 -5.40 17.07 23.11
C PHE A 172 -6.63 16.28 23.54
N ARG A 173 -7.76 16.97 23.71
CA ARG A 173 -9.05 16.35 24.08
C ARG A 173 -8.97 15.39 25.28
N GLY A 174 -8.16 15.74 26.29
CA GLY A 174 -7.99 14.93 27.50
C GLY A 174 -7.08 13.70 27.34
N ARG A 175 -6.41 13.55 26.19
CA ARG A 175 -5.37 12.55 25.94
C ARG A 175 -4.01 13.21 25.86
N LYS A 176 -2.96 12.47 26.18
CA LYS A 176 -1.57 12.89 25.95
C LYS A 176 -1.09 12.23 24.67
N LEU A 177 -0.87 13.03 23.63
CA LEU A 177 -0.48 12.56 22.31
C LEU A 177 0.96 12.95 22.03
N GLU A 178 1.74 11.99 21.57
CA GLU A 178 3.04 12.23 20.95
C GLU A 178 2.84 12.29 19.43
N CYS A 179 3.22 13.40 18.81
CA CYS A 179 3.03 13.67 17.39
C CYS A 179 4.40 13.81 16.71
N ARG A 180 4.57 13.17 15.55
CA ARG A 180 5.79 13.27 14.73
C ARG A 180 5.42 13.43 13.27
N ILE A 181 6.03 14.39 12.59
CA ILE A 181 5.89 14.55 11.14
C ILE A 181 7.09 13.92 10.46
N ILE A 182 6.85 13.03 9.50
CA ILE A 182 7.88 12.34 8.73
C ILE A 182 7.72 12.82 7.28
N PRO A 183 8.71 13.55 6.72
CA PRO A 183 8.72 13.88 5.30
C PRO A 183 8.71 12.61 4.44
N PHE A 184 7.87 12.60 3.41
CA PHE A 184 7.71 11.49 2.48
C PHE A 184 7.90 11.99 1.04
N GLU A 185 8.03 11.05 0.10
CA GLU A 185 8.27 11.34 -1.32
C GLU A 185 7.32 12.41 -1.89
N ASN A 186 7.81 13.18 -2.86
CA ASN A 186 7.07 14.26 -3.51
C ASN A 186 6.58 15.36 -2.56
N ARG A 187 7.36 15.69 -1.52
CA ARG A 187 7.04 16.71 -0.50
C ARG A 187 5.79 16.39 0.33
N ARG A 188 5.25 15.17 0.23
CA ARG A 188 4.18 14.72 1.12
C ARG A 188 4.73 14.60 2.53
N GLN A 189 3.84 14.61 3.51
CA GLN A 189 4.19 14.52 4.91
C GLN A 189 3.29 13.51 5.60
N ILE A 190 3.87 12.70 6.46
CA ILE A 190 3.14 11.71 7.26
C ILE A 190 3.15 12.19 8.71
N LEU A 191 1.98 12.49 9.25
CA LEU A 191 1.79 12.75 10.67
C LEU A 191 1.50 11.42 11.37
N VAL A 192 2.38 11.04 12.29
CA VAL A 192 2.22 9.88 13.18
C VAL A 192 1.85 10.38 14.56
N THR A 193 0.86 9.75 15.18
CA THR A 193 0.37 10.09 16.52
C THR A 193 0.33 8.84 17.40
N HIS A 194 0.87 8.95 18.60
CA HIS A 194 0.88 7.88 19.58
C HIS A 194 0.17 8.36 20.86
N ASP A 195 -0.78 7.56 21.36
CA ASP A 195 -1.47 7.86 22.61
C ASP A 195 -0.63 7.35 23.78
N ALA A 196 0.05 8.27 24.47
CA ALA A 196 0.89 8.00 25.63
C ALA A 196 0.13 8.18 26.96
N THR A 197 -1.20 8.29 26.94
CA THR A 197 -2.01 8.61 28.13
C THR A 197 -1.83 7.58 29.25
N ASP A 198 -1.85 6.28 28.92
CA ASP A 198 -1.72 5.22 29.93
C ASP A 198 -0.31 5.17 30.54
N THR A 199 0.73 5.31 29.70
CA THR A 199 2.12 5.37 30.15
C THR A 199 2.31 6.52 31.13
N GLU A 200 1.84 7.71 30.77
CA GLU A 200 1.95 8.88 31.64
C GLU A 200 1.16 8.72 32.94
N ARG A 201 -0.03 8.12 32.88
CA ARG A 201 -0.86 7.87 34.07
C ARG A 201 -0.16 6.93 35.04
N ILE A 202 0.49 5.88 34.54
CA ILE A 202 1.26 4.94 35.37
C ILE A 202 2.46 5.65 36.00
N GLU A 203 3.18 6.47 35.23
CA GLU A 203 4.29 7.26 35.76
C GLU A 203 3.84 8.27 36.81
N ALA A 204 2.70 8.94 36.60
CA ALA A 204 2.11 9.86 37.56
C ALA A 204 1.75 9.13 38.87
N MET A 205 1.04 7.99 38.80
CA MET A 205 0.72 7.18 39.97
C MET A 205 1.97 6.72 40.72
N ARG A 206 3.03 6.34 39.99
CA ARG A 206 4.31 5.95 40.60
C ARG A 206 4.96 7.13 41.32
N ARG A 207 4.97 8.33 40.71
CA ARG A 207 5.49 9.56 41.34
C ARG A 207 4.71 9.90 42.60
N ASP A 208 3.38 9.83 42.53
CA ASP A 208 2.49 10.09 43.67
C ASP A 208 2.69 9.07 44.80
N PHE A 209 2.86 7.80 44.46
CA PHE A 209 3.18 6.75 45.44
C PHE A 209 4.53 7.02 46.14
N ILE A 210 5.58 7.34 45.38
CA ILE A 210 6.90 7.65 45.95
C ILE A 210 6.81 8.90 46.84
N ALA A 211 6.12 9.94 46.39
CA ALA A 211 5.91 11.14 47.17
C ALA A 211 5.17 10.82 48.48
N ASN A 212 4.05 10.08 48.42
CA ASN A 212 3.28 9.72 49.59
C ASN A 212 4.09 8.86 50.57
N ALA A 213 4.77 7.82 50.09
CA ALA A 213 5.65 6.99 50.91
C ALA A 213 6.78 7.82 51.55
N SER A 214 7.35 8.77 50.83
CA SER A 214 8.39 9.67 51.37
C SER A 214 7.86 10.57 52.47
N HIS A 215 6.63 11.07 52.34
CA HIS A 215 5.98 11.88 53.36
C HIS A 215 5.60 11.06 54.60
N GLU A 216 5.06 9.86 54.42
CA GLU A 216 4.65 8.97 55.51
C GLU A 216 5.84 8.37 56.27
N LEU A 217 6.99 8.20 55.62
CA LEU A 217 8.22 7.72 56.29
C LEU A 217 9.01 8.83 56.98
N ARG A 218 8.92 10.08 56.52
CA ARG A 218 9.68 11.22 57.09
C ARG A 218 9.27 11.48 58.55
N THR A 219 7.97 11.51 58.83
CA THR A 219 7.44 11.80 60.17
C THR A 219 7.87 10.79 61.25
N PRO A 220 7.68 9.47 61.08
CA PRO A 220 8.12 8.49 62.08
C PRO A 220 9.64 8.44 62.20
N LEU A 221 10.38 8.63 61.11
CA LEU A 221 11.84 8.67 61.16
C LEU A 221 12.35 9.86 61.97
N THR A 222 11.75 11.04 61.82
CA THR A 222 12.08 12.21 62.64
C THR A 222 11.81 11.96 64.12
N VAL A 223 10.74 11.24 64.47
CA VAL A 223 10.44 10.87 65.86
C VAL A 223 11.49 9.90 66.42
N ILE A 224 11.90 8.88 65.65
CA ILE A 224 12.94 7.93 66.06
C ILE A 224 14.28 8.64 66.26
N VAL A 225 14.66 9.51 65.32
CA VAL A 225 15.88 10.32 65.43
C VAL A 225 15.81 11.22 66.67
N GLY A 226 14.68 11.86 66.95
CA GLY A 226 14.48 12.65 68.16
C GLY A 226 14.63 11.84 69.45
N PHE A 227 14.12 10.60 69.48
CA PHE A 227 14.33 9.70 70.63
C PHE A 227 15.80 9.28 70.79
N LEU A 228 16.50 9.01 69.68
CA LEU A 228 17.93 8.71 69.71
C LEU A 228 18.76 9.91 70.16
N GLU A 229 18.42 11.12 69.74
CA GLU A 229 19.07 12.35 70.20
C GLU A 229 18.88 12.57 71.70
N ILE A 230 17.66 12.37 72.23
CA ILE A 230 17.40 12.46 73.68
C ILE A 230 18.21 11.41 74.44
N ALA A 231 18.22 10.16 73.97
CA ALA A 231 19.01 9.08 74.57
C ALA A 231 20.52 9.34 74.50
N MET A 232 21.02 9.97 73.45
CA MET A 232 22.44 10.34 73.37
C MET A 232 22.81 11.57 74.22
N SER A 233 21.83 12.41 74.54
CA SER A 233 22.02 13.67 75.28
C SER A 233 21.91 13.52 76.80
N ASP A 234 21.38 12.38 77.29
CA ASP A 234 21.28 12.08 78.72
C ASP A 234 22.63 11.56 79.26
N PRO A 235 23.30 12.28 80.19
CA PRO A 235 24.60 11.88 80.75
C PRO A 235 24.55 10.63 81.67
N GLY A 236 23.35 10.10 81.96
CA GLY A 236 23.14 8.96 82.88
C GLY A 236 23.03 7.58 82.23
N LEU A 237 23.11 7.45 80.90
CA LEU A 237 23.02 6.17 80.22
C LEU A 237 24.36 5.41 80.28
N ASP A 238 24.37 4.33 81.06
CA ASP A 238 25.52 3.46 81.29
C ASP A 238 26.06 2.85 79.98
N VAL A 239 27.40 2.71 79.91
CA VAL A 239 28.16 2.26 78.74
C VAL A 239 27.80 0.81 78.34
N ALA A 240 27.14 0.05 79.22
CA ALA A 240 26.77 -1.35 79.04
C ALA A 240 25.62 -1.62 78.05
N THR A 241 24.86 -0.62 77.60
CA THR A 241 23.72 -0.82 76.70
C THR A 241 24.01 -0.48 75.22
N ARG A 242 25.28 -0.20 74.87
CA ARG A 242 25.73 0.05 73.50
C ARG A 242 26.30 -1.21 72.83
N THR A 243 25.44 -2.15 72.44
CA THR A 243 25.76 -3.26 71.52
C THR A 243 24.74 -3.32 70.41
#